data_AF-A0A3N7ZK43-F1
#
_entry.id   AF-A0A3N7ZK43-F1
#
_cell.length_a   1.000
_cell.length_b   1.000
_cell.length_c   1.000
_cell.angle_alpha   90.00
_cell.angle_beta   90.00
_cell.angle_gamma   90.00
#
_symmetry.space_group_name_H-M   'P 1'
#
loop_
_entity.id
_entity.type
_entity.pdbx_description
1 polymer ?
#
loop_
_entity_poly.entity_id
_entity_poly.type
_entity_poly.pdbx_seq_one_letter_code
_entity_poly.pdbx_strand_id
1 'polypeptide(L)' 'MFMKRANALKLLLNARQSAIDQAAGMTVDDTDAKLEALNRLIFDVRACRVNEFQIDPADEMEIVVTD' A
#
# COMPACT_ATOMS: atom_id res chain seq x y z
N MET A 1 -10.97 6.45 5.90
CA MET A 1 -11.90 5.35 5.57
C MET A 1 -11.64 4.17 6.51
N PHE A 2 -12.66 3.60 7.16
CA PHE A 2 -12.49 2.42 8.02
C PHE A 2 -12.63 1.14 7.21
N MET A 3 -11.68 0.21 7.36
CA MET A 3 -11.66 -1.00 6.56
C MET A 3 -11.07 -2.16 7.34
N LYS A 4 -11.63 -3.37 7.15
CA LYS A 4 -11.10 -4.59 7.75
C LYS A 4 -9.67 -4.87 7.29
N ARG A 5 -8.85 -5.46 8.16
CA ARG A 5 -7.48 -5.94 7.83
C ARG A 5 -7.36 -6.65 6.49
N ALA A 6 -8.26 -7.60 6.23
CA ALA A 6 -8.23 -8.38 4.99
C ALA A 6 -8.47 -7.51 3.75
N ASN A 7 -9.32 -6.49 3.84
CA ASN A 7 -9.58 -5.56 2.74
C ASN A 7 -8.44 -4.55 2.58
N ALA A 8 -7.85 -4.08 3.68
CA ALA A 8 -6.64 -3.25 3.66
C ALA A 8 -5.47 -3.93 2.95
N LEU A 9 -5.24 -5.21 3.24
CA LEU A 9 -4.23 -6.02 2.57
C LEU A 9 -4.54 -6.22 1.09
N LYS A 10 -5.80 -6.48 0.72
CA LYS A 10 -6.22 -6.56 -0.68
C LYS A 10 -5.98 -5.26 -1.43
N LEU A 11 -6.25 -4.11 -0.80
CA LEU A 11 -6.02 -2.80 -1.41
C LEU A 11 -4.52 -2.56 -1.64
N LEU A 12 -3.67 -2.87 -0.67
CA LEU A 12 -2.22 -2.76 -0.82
C LEU A 12 -1.65 -3.70 -1.88
N LEU A 13 -2.18 -4.92 -1.98
CA LEU A 13 -1.78 -5.85 -3.04
C LEU A 13 -2.22 -5.36 -4.42
N ASN A 14 -3.41 -4.75 -4.54
CA ASN A 14 -3.85 -4.12 -5.78
C ASN A 14 -2.99 -2.89 -6.13
N ALA A 15 -2.68 -2.04 -5.16
CA ALA A 15 -1.80 -0.89 -5.35
C ALA A 15 -0.40 -1.32 -5.83
N ARG A 16 0.15 -2.41 -5.25
CA ARG A 16 1.39 -3.02 -5.70
C ARG A 16 1.31 -3.52 -7.14
N GLN A 17 0.24 -4.24 -7.49
CA GLN A 17 0.05 -4.74 -8.85
C GLN A 17 -0.10 -3.60 -9.86
N SER A 18 -0.79 -2.53 -9.47
CA SER A 18 -0.97 -1.33 -10.29
C SER A 18 0.34 -0.56 -10.44
N ALA A 19 1.18 -0.47 -9.40
CA ALA A 19 2.52 0.10 -9.49
C ALA A 19 3.43 -0.70 -10.42
N ILE A 20 3.32 -2.04 -10.42
CA ILE A 20 4.04 -2.91 -11.37
C ILE A 20 3.55 -2.68 -12.81
N ASP A 21 2.25 -2.49 -13.01
CA ASP A 21 1.68 -2.18 -14.33
C ASP A 21 2.15 -0.81 -14.83
N GLN A 22 2.18 0.19 -13.94
CA GLN A 22 2.68 1.54 -14.22
C GLN A 22 4.20 1.60 -14.36
N ALA A 23 4.94 0.59 -13.88
CA ALA A 23 6.38 0.48 -14.07
C ALA A 23 6.80 0.49 -15.53
N ALA A 24 5.90 0.12 -16.45
CA ALA A 24 6.12 0.22 -17.89
C ALA A 24 6.38 1.66 -18.38
N GLY A 25 6.00 2.68 -17.58
CA GLY A 25 6.21 4.10 -17.88
C GLY A 25 7.04 4.88 -16.85
N MET A 26 7.52 4.23 -15.77
CA MET A 26 8.31 4.88 -14.72
C MET A 26 9.78 4.42 -14.77
N THR A 27 10.67 5.25 -14.24
CA THR A 27 12.07 4.85 -14.00
C THR A 27 12.10 3.64 -13.06
N VAL A 28 13.00 2.69 -13.34
CA VAL A 28 13.14 1.45 -12.56
C VAL A 28 13.37 1.74 -11.07
N ASP A 29 14.11 2.82 -10.76
CA ASP A 29 14.47 3.23 -9.40
C ASP A 29 13.26 3.71 -8.57
N ASP A 30 12.40 4.57 -9.15
CA ASP A 30 11.15 5.02 -8.52
C ASP A 30 10.16 3.87 -8.28
N THR A 31 10.12 2.94 -9.23
CA THR A 31 9.23 1.79 -9.15
C THR A 31 9.65 0.86 -8.00
N ASP A 32 10.95 0.61 -7.86
CA ASP A 32 11.50 -0.25 -6.81
C ASP A 32 11.28 0.37 -5.42
N ALA A 33 11.56 1.67 -5.27
CA ALA A 33 11.31 2.40 -4.03
C ALA A 33 9.83 2.37 -3.61
N LYS A 34 8.90 2.55 -4.57
CA LYS A 34 7.45 2.48 -4.31
C LYS A 34 7.00 1.05 -3.96
N LEU A 35 7.57 0.05 -4.63
CA LEU A 35 7.34 -1.37 -4.33
C LEU A 35 7.82 -1.76 -2.93
N GLU A 36 9.01 -1.33 -2.54
CA GLU A 36 9.56 -1.58 -1.20
C GLU A 36 8.72 -0.91 -0.12
N ALA A 37 8.31 0.35 -0.32
CA ALA A 37 7.42 1.05 0.61
C ALA A 37 6.08 0.30 0.79
N LEU A 38 5.45 -0.13 -0.30
CA LEU A 38 4.22 -0.93 -0.26
C LEU A 38 4.42 -2.28 0.44
N ASN A 39 5.51 -2.99 0.16
CA ASN A 39 5.84 -4.25 0.83
C ASN A 39 6.03 -4.08 2.33
N ARG A 40 6.70 -3.00 2.76
CA ARG A 40 6.87 -2.65 4.17
C ARG A 40 5.52 -2.42 4.84
N LEU A 41 4.65 -1.64 4.19
CA LEU A 41 3.31 -1.34 4.69
C LEU A 41 2.45 -2.61 4.82
N ILE A 42 2.48 -3.50 3.83
CA ILE A 42 1.80 -4.80 3.88
C ILE A 42 2.29 -5.60 5.10
N PHE A 43 3.60 -5.63 5.34
CA PHE A 43 4.18 -6.35 6.46
C PHE A 43 3.73 -5.77 7.81
N ASP A 44 3.75 -4.44 7.96
CA ASP A 44 3.31 -3.74 9.17
C ASP A 44 1.81 -3.93 9.45
N VAL A 45 0.96 -3.89 8.42
CA VAL A 45 -0.49 -4.16 8.52
C VAL A 45 -0.74 -5.63 8.90
N ARG A 46 -0.02 -6.59 8.30
CA ARG A 46 -0.11 -8.02 8.66
C ARG A 46 0.35 -8.26 10.10
N ALA A 47 1.39 -7.56 10.53
CA ALA A 47 1.96 -7.68 11.86
C ALA A 47 1.14 -6.97 12.96
N CYS A 48 -0.02 -6.37 12.61
CA CYS A 48 -0.85 -5.61 13.56
C CYS A 48 -0.13 -4.38 14.15
N ARG A 49 0.95 -3.92 13.51
CA ARG A 49 1.77 -2.80 14.00
C ARG A 49 1.25 -1.45 13.55
N VAL A 50 0.63 -1.42 12.36
CA VAL A 50 -0.04 -0.24 11.82
C VAL A 50 -1.54 -0.50 11.79
N ASN A 51 -2.28 0.43 12.37
CA ASN A 51 -3.74 0.47 12.30
C ASN A 51 -4.24 1.62 11.41
N GLU A 52 -3.34 2.45 10.90
CA GLU A 52 -3.67 3.58 10.03
C GLU A 52 -2.51 3.80 9.05
N PHE A 53 -2.83 3.96 7.78
CA PHE A 53 -1.84 4.21 6.74
C PHE A 53 -2.45 4.89 5.51
N GLN A 54 -1.61 5.56 4.73
CA GLN A 54 -1.94 6.10 3.40
C GLN A 54 -1.30 5.24 2.31
N ILE A 55 -2.03 4.99 1.23
CA ILE A 55 -1.53 4.20 0.09
C ILE A 55 -0.65 5.05 -0.83
N ASP A 56 -1.06 6.30 -1.07
CA ASP A 56 -0.31 7.24 -1.88
C ASP A 56 -0.25 8.59 -1.14
N PRO A 57 0.91 9.26 -1.09
CA PRO A 57 1.05 10.56 -0.44
C PRO A 57 0.28 11.67 -1.17
N ALA A 58 -0.05 11.45 -2.45
CA ALA A 58 -0.91 12.33 -3.24
C ALA A 58 -2.41 12.02 -3.05
N ASP A 59 -2.75 10.92 -2.39
CA ASP A 59 -4.12 10.49 -2.15
C ASP A 59 -4.51 10.84 -0.71
N GLU A 60 -5.48 11.75 -0.52
CA GLU A 60 -5.97 12.17 0.80
C GLU A 60 -6.68 11.05 1.58
N MET A 61 -6.80 9.84 1.02
CA MET A 61 -7.51 8.74 1.65
C MET A 61 -6.65 8.03 2.70
N GLU A 62 -6.76 8.48 3.94
CA GLU A 62 -6.25 7.75 5.10
C GLU A 62 -7.08 6.48 5.35
N ILE A 63 -6.43 5.32 5.40
CA ILE A 63 -7.06 4.02 5.64
C ILE A 63 -6.82 3.62 7.08
N VAL A 64 -7.91 3.51 7.84
CA VAL A 64 -7.91 3.02 9.22
C VAL A 64 -8.32 1.55 9.21
N VAL A 65 -7.40 0.70 9.64
CA VAL A 65 -7.55 -0.73 9.76
C VAL A 65 -8.27 -1.06 11.07
N THR A 66 -9.48 -1.58 10.95
CA THR A 66 -10.26 -2.11 12.06
C THR A 66 -10.19 -3.64 12.06
N ASP A 67 -10.09 -4.25 13.24
CA ASP A 67 -10.11 -5.72 13.40
C ASP A 67 -11.50 -6.31 13.07
#